data_AF-M2SM18-F1
#
_entry.id   AF-M2SM18-F1
#
_cell.length_a   1.000
_cell.length_b   1.000
_cell.length_c   1.000
_cell.angle_alpha   90.00
_cell.angle_beta   90.00
_cell.angle_gamma   90.00
#
_symmetry.space_group_name_H-M   'P 1'
#
loop_
_entity.id
_entity.type
_entity.pdbx_description
1 polymer ?
#
loop_
_entity_poly.entity_id
_entity_poly.type
_entity_poly.pdbx_seq_one_letter_code
_entity_poly.pdbx_strand_id
1 'polypeptide(L)'
;MTVYRCKRCEEKKLRCFVDTATGRCAGCISVGAECSLFVSEEEWEKVQREKRQKRLELARIEEDAARVRRELLEVEAREHDFADRDLAILNFQDRAKEQAEGSSAPG
;
A
#
# COMPACT_ATOMS: atom_id res chain seq x y z
N MET A 1 -34.21 10.10 -2.49
CA MET A 1 -34.24 10.26 -1.01
C MET A 1 -33.82 8.93 -0.41
N THR A 2 -32.59 8.83 0.10
CA THR A 2 -32.03 7.59 0.65
C THR A 2 -32.73 7.30 1.99
N VAL A 3 -33.43 6.16 2.09
CA VAL A 3 -34.11 5.77 3.33
C VAL A 3 -33.10 5.02 4.20
N TYR A 4 -32.60 5.66 5.25
CA TYR A 4 -31.75 5.02 6.24
C TYR A 4 -32.58 4.04 7.08
N ARG A 5 -32.13 2.78 7.17
CA ARG A 5 -32.79 1.74 7.95
C ARG A 5 -31.77 1.07 8.86
N CYS A 6 -32.18 0.72 10.08
CA CYS A 6 -31.40 -0.22 10.88
C CYS A 6 -31.47 -1.61 10.24
N LYS A 7 -30.49 -2.47 10.55
CA LYS A 7 -30.35 -3.81 9.98
C LYS A 7 -31.61 -4.65 10.13
N ARG A 8 -32.25 -4.60 11.30
CA ARG A 8 -33.52 -5.30 11.56
C ARG A 8 -34.66 -4.83 10.64
N CYS A 9 -34.81 -3.51 10.47
CA CYS A 9 -35.87 -2.96 9.61
C CYS A 9 -35.61 -3.30 8.13
N GLU A 10 -34.35 -3.33 7.73
CA GLU A 10 -33.94 -3.76 6.39
C GLU A 10 -34.27 -5.25 6.14
N GLU A 11 -33.82 -6.14 7.03
CA GLU A 11 -34.06 -7.59 6.94
C GLU A 11 -35.56 -7.92 6.93
N LYS A 12 -36.36 -7.24 7.75
CA LYS A 12 -37.80 -7.46 7.84
C LYS A 12 -38.61 -6.66 6.82
N LYS A 13 -37.96 -5.90 5.94
CA LYS A 13 -38.60 -4.99 4.96
C LYS A 13 -39.60 -4.01 5.60
N LEU A 14 -39.33 -3.60 6.83
CA LEU A 14 -40.15 -2.65 7.59
C LEU A 14 -39.72 -1.21 7.29
N ARG A 15 -40.62 -0.26 7.54
CA ARG A 15 -40.26 1.16 7.61
C ARG A 15 -39.47 1.41 8.88
N CYS A 16 -38.38 2.17 8.77
CA CYS A 16 -37.54 2.56 9.89
C CYS A 16 -37.87 4.00 10.28
N PHE A 17 -38.65 4.17 11.34
CA PHE A 17 -38.95 5.49 11.90
C PHE A 17 -37.89 5.83 12.94
N VAL A 18 -37.01 6.77 12.61
CA VAL A 18 -35.87 7.15 13.45
C VAL A 18 -36.34 8.07 14.56
N ASP A 19 -36.00 7.72 15.80
CA ASP A 19 -36.01 8.62 16.93
C ASP A 19 -34.57 9.12 17.16
N THR A 20 -34.36 10.41 16.91
CA THR A 20 -33.04 11.05 17.02
C THR A 20 -32.62 11.29 18.47
N ALA A 21 -33.57 11.33 19.42
CA ALA A 21 -33.23 11.53 20.83
C ALA A 21 -32.60 10.27 21.43
N THR A 22 -33.05 9.09 21.00
CA THR A 22 -32.55 7.80 21.49
C THR A 22 -31.54 7.15 20.55
N GLY A 23 -31.39 7.64 19.32
CA GLY A 23 -30.57 7.01 18.29
C GLY A 23 -31.09 5.62 17.87
N ARG A 24 -32.37 5.33 18.12
CA ARG A 24 -32.99 4.04 17.80
C ARG A 24 -34.21 4.26 16.93
N CYS A 25 -34.65 3.21 16.24
CA CYS A 25 -35.91 3.27 15.51
C CYS A 25 -37.08 2.83 16.41
N ALA A 26 -38.26 3.40 16.17
CA ALA A 26 -39.48 3.11 16.94
C ALA A 26 -39.78 1.61 17.02
N GLY A 27 -39.55 0.87 15.94
CA GLY A 27 -39.76 -0.58 15.90
C GLY A 27 -38.74 -1.40 16.71
N CYS A 28 -37.54 -0.87 16.95
CA CYS A 28 -36.57 -1.47 17.87
C CYS A 28 -36.87 -1.08 19.33
N ILE A 29 -37.31 0.15 19.56
CA ILE A 29 -37.73 0.64 20.88
C ILE A 29 -38.92 -0.17 21.39
N SER A 30 -39.95 -0.36 20.56
CA SER A 30 -41.22 -1.01 20.96
C SER A 30 -41.08 -2.47 21.41
N VAL A 31 -39.99 -3.13 21.01
CA VAL A 31 -39.71 -4.55 21.27
C VAL A 31 -38.44 -4.74 22.10
N GLY A 32 -37.83 -3.65 22.58
CA GLY A 32 -36.58 -3.69 23.35
C GLY A 32 -35.39 -4.27 22.61
N ALA A 33 -35.38 -4.31 21.27
CA ALA A 33 -34.29 -4.91 20.49
C ALA A 33 -33.19 -3.91 20.15
N GLU A 34 -31.95 -4.37 20.07
CA GLU A 34 -30.84 -3.55 19.57
C GLU A 34 -31.15 -2.92 18.21
N CYS A 35 -30.64 -1.71 18.01
CA CYS A 35 -30.88 -0.93 16.81
C CYS A 35 -29.54 -0.48 16.23
N SER A 36 -29.12 -1.10 15.12
CA SER A 36 -27.88 -0.73 14.42
C SER A 36 -28.03 0.52 13.54
N LEU A 37 -28.91 1.44 13.93
CA LEU A 37 -29.12 2.66 13.16
C LEU A 37 -27.93 3.62 13.29
N PHE A 38 -27.31 3.64 14.46
CA PHE A 38 -26.09 4.36 14.75
C PHE A 38 -25.06 3.41 15.34
N VAL A 39 -23.80 3.63 14.97
CA VAL A 39 -22.63 2.95 15.56
C VAL A 39 -22.31 3.67 16.87
N SER A 40 -21.98 2.93 17.92
CA SER A 40 -21.69 3.54 19.23
C SER A 40 -20.37 4.34 19.19
N GLU A 41 -20.23 5.29 20.12
CA GLU A 41 -18.97 6.02 20.28
C GLU A 41 -17.80 5.06 20.56
N GLU A 42 -18.03 4.01 21.36
CA GLU A 42 -17.04 2.99 21.67
C GLU A 42 -16.55 2.25 20.42
N GLU A 43 -17.46 1.85 19.53
CA GLU A 43 -17.10 1.20 18.26
C GLU A 43 -16.31 2.15 17.35
N TRP A 44 -16.69 3.43 17.30
CA TRP A 44 -15.93 4.46 16.60
C TRP A 44 -14.51 4.62 17.17
N GLU A 45 -14.38 4.71 18.49
CA GLU A 45 -13.08 4.83 19.15
C GLU A 45 -12.18 3.62 18.88
N LYS A 46 -12.76 2.42 18.85
CA LYS A 46 -12.03 1.19 18.51
C LYS A 46 -11.45 1.27 17.10
N VAL A 47 -12.26 1.62 16.10
CA VAL A 47 -11.81 1.78 14.71
C VAL A 47 -10.76 2.89 14.59
N GLN A 48 -10.93 4.01 15.30
CA GLN A 48 -9.95 5.09 15.30
C GLN A 48 -8.62 4.67 15.93
N ARG A 49 -8.65 3.87 17.01
CA ARG A 49 -7.45 3.33 17.65
C ARG A 49 -6.71 2.37 16.72
N GLU A 50 -7.43 1.46 16.09
CA GLU A 50 -6.88 0.52 15.10
C GLU A 50 -6.25 1.30 13.93
N LYS A 51 -6.95 2.30 13.39
CA LYS A 51 -6.42 3.17 12.33
C LYS A 51 -5.14 3.88 12.74
N ARG A 52 -5.03 4.37 13.98
CA ARG A 52 -3.80 4.98 14.51
C ARG A 52 -2.66 3.97 14.58
N GLN A 53 -2.91 2.76 15.08
CA GLN A 53 -1.91 1.70 15.13
C GLN A 53 -1.41 1.33 13.73
N LYS A 54 -2.33 1.12 12.78
CA LYS A 54 -1.99 0.78 11.40
C LYS A 54 -1.19 1.87 10.69
N ARG A 55 -1.45 3.15 10.99
CA ARG A 55 -0.61 4.26 10.49
C ARG A 55 0.81 4.21 11.02
N LEU A 56 1.00 3.87 12.29
CA LEU A 56 2.34 3.72 12.87
C LEU A 56 3.08 2.52 12.28
N GLU A 57 2.37 1.41 12.07
CA GLU A 57 2.92 0.21 11.42
C GLU A 57 3.34 0.51 9.97
N LEU A 58 2.49 1.21 9.22
CA LEU A 58 2.79 1.64 7.85
C LEU A 58 4.04 2.52 7.80
N ALA A 59 4.17 3.50 8.70
CA ALA A 59 5.34 4.38 8.74
C ALA A 59 6.66 3.61 8.96
N ARG A 60 6.64 2.56 9.80
CA ARG A 60 7.82 1.69 10.00
C ARG A 60 8.17 0.90 8.75
N ILE A 61 7.16 0.32 8.09
CA ILE A 61 7.35 -0.42 6.84
C ILE A 61 7.89 0.50 5.74
N GLU A 62 7.41 1.75 5.68
CA GLU A 62 7.90 2.74 4.72
C GLU A 62 9.38 3.10 4.96
N GLU A 63 9.80 3.22 6.21
CA GLU A 63 11.20 3.42 6.58
C GLU A 63 12.06 2.22 6.15
N ASP A 64 11.62 0.99 6.45
CA ASP A 64 12.29 -0.23 6.04
C ASP A 64 12.38 -0.35 4.52
N ALA A 65 11.30 -0.06 3.81
CA ALA A 65 11.27 -0.05 2.35
C ALA A 65 12.20 1.02 1.78
N ALA A 66 12.28 2.20 2.41
CA ALA A 66 13.22 3.25 2.00
C ALA A 66 14.67 2.81 2.21
N ARG A 67 14.98 2.07 3.28
CA ARG A 67 16.31 1.47 3.50
C ARG A 67 16.65 0.47 2.39
N VAL A 68 15.77 -0.51 2.14
CA VAL A 68 15.99 -1.53 1.10
C VAL A 68 16.14 -0.91 -0.29
N ARG A 69 15.36 0.14 -0.61
CA ARG A 69 15.51 0.89 -1.87
C ARG A 69 16.89 1.52 -2.03
N ARG A 70 17.49 2.04 -0.95
CA ARG A 70 18.86 2.59 -1.01
C ARG A 70 19.87 1.49 -1.25
N GLU A 71 19.77 0.38 -0.53
CA GLU A 71 20.66 -0.78 -0.70
C GLU A 71 20.59 -1.34 -2.13
N LEU A 72 19.41 -1.36 -2.74
CA LEU A 72 19.24 -1.73 -4.15
C LEU A 72 20.01 -0.80 -5.09
N LEU A 73 19.86 0.52 -4.92
CA LEU A 73 20.59 1.50 -5.73
C LEU A 73 22.11 1.35 -5.61
N GLU A 74 22.63 0.99 -4.43
CA GLU A 74 24.05 0.71 -4.22
C GLU A 74 24.52 -0.59 -4.93
N VAL A 75 23.63 -1.58 -5.08
CA VAL A 75 23.92 -2.78 -5.88
C VAL A 75 23.91 -2.44 -7.36
N GLU A 76 22.90 -1.71 -7.83
CA GLU A 76 22.77 -1.29 -9.23
C GLU A 76 23.96 -0.42 -9.67
N ALA A 77 24.43 0.49 -8.82
CA ALA A 77 25.63 1.28 -9.09
C ALA A 77 26.88 0.40 -9.26
N ARG A 78 27.04 -0.63 -8.43
CA ARG A 78 28.16 -1.59 -8.55
C ARG A 78 28.06 -2.43 -9.81
N GLU A 79 26.85 -2.81 -10.20
CA GLU A 79 26.62 -3.52 -11.46
C GLU A 79 27.05 -2.66 -12.66
N HIS A 80 26.68 -1.38 -12.67
CA HIS A 80 27.14 -0.43 -13.67
C HIS A 80 28.67 -0.29 -13.70
N ASP A 81 29.32 -0.15 -12.54
CA ASP A 81 30.78 -0.09 -12.46
C ASP A 81 31.46 -1.34 -13.04
N PHE A 82 30.85 -2.52 -12.85
CA PHE A 82 31.37 -3.77 -13.43
C PHE A 82 31.20 -3.78 -14.94
N ALA A 83 30.02 -3.39 -15.44
CA ALA A 83 29.77 -3.30 -16.88
C ALA A 83 30.74 -2.34 -17.58
N ASP A 84 31.02 -1.18 -16.97
CA ASP A 84 31.96 -0.20 -17.51
C ASP A 84 33.40 -0.74 -17.58
N ARG A 85 33.84 -1.46 -16.52
CA ARG A 85 35.16 -2.10 -16.51
C ARG A 85 35.29 -3.19 -17.56
N ASP A 86 34.29 -4.06 -17.66
CA ASP A 86 34.28 -5.14 -18.63
C ASP A 86 34.31 -4.59 -20.06
N LEU A 87 33.51 -3.54 -20.32
CA LEU A 87 33.50 -2.84 -21.61
C LEU A 87 34.87 -2.22 -21.93
N ALA A 88 35.54 -1.62 -20.95
CA ALA A 88 36.88 -1.05 -21.16
C ALA A 88 37.92 -2.13 -21.53
N ILE A 89 37.84 -3.31 -20.91
CA ILE A 89 38.71 -4.45 -21.23
C ILE A 89 38.44 -4.96 -22.66
N LEU A 90 37.18 -5.13 -23.03
CA LEU A 90 36.81 -5.57 -24.38
C LEU A 90 37.34 -4.59 -25.44
N ASN A 91 37.11 -3.29 -25.24
CA ASN A 91 37.62 -2.24 -26.14
C ASN A 91 39.14 -2.26 -26.25
N PHE A 92 39.86 -2.52 -25.15
CA PHE A 92 41.32 -2.64 -25.19
C PHE A 92 41.76 -3.87 -26.00
N GLN A 93 41.11 -5.01 -25.82
CA GLN A 93 41.41 -6.23 -26.57
C GLN A 93 41.14 -6.06 -28.07
N ASP A 94 40.03 -5.43 -28.44
CA ASP A 94 39.67 -5.23 -29.85
C ASP A 94 40.66 -4.30 -30.54
N ARG A 95 41.08 -3.20 -29.89
CA ARG A 95 42.16 -2.35 -30.40
C ARG A 95 43.49 -3.10 -30.57
N ALA A 96 43.83 -3.97 -29.64
CA ALA A 96 45.05 -4.78 -29.74
C ALA A 96 44.99 -5.76 -30.93
N LYS A 97 43.83 -6.38 -31.18
CA LYS A 97 43.62 -7.24 -32.36
C LYS A 97 43.71 -6.45 -33.66
N GLU A 98 43.03 -5.30 -33.76
CA GLU A 98 43.09 -4.43 -34.95
C GLU A 98 44.54 -4.02 -35.29
N GLN A 99 45.35 -3.71 -34.28
CA GLN A 99 46.77 -3.37 -34.49
C GLN A 99 47.61 -4.58 -34.91
N ALA A 100 47.32 -5.77 -34.38
CA ALA A 100 48.01 -7.00 -34.78
C ALA A 100 47.68 -7.40 -36.23
N GLU A 101 46.42 -7.23 -36.65
CA GLU A 101 45.97 -7.49 -38.01
C GLU A 101 46.53 -6.47 -39.02
N GLY A 102 46.50 -5.17 -38.69
CA GLY A 102 47.04 -4.11 -39.54
C GLY A 102 48.56 -4.14 -39.72
N SER A 103 49.30 -4.65 -38.73
CA SER A 103 50.77 -4.85 -38.82
C SER A 103 51.18 -6.14 -39.53
N SER A 104 50.23 -7.03 -39.82
CA SER A 104 50.47 -8.31 -40.51
C SER A 104 50.14 -8.27 -42.00
N ALA A 105 49.67 -7.14 -42.55
CA ALA A 105 49.41 -6.99 -43.98
C ALA A 105 50.72 -6.96 -44.79
N PRO A 106 50.95 -7.90 -45.74
CA PRO A 106 52.15 -7.89 -46.56
C PRO A 106 52.09 -6.75 -47.58
N GLY A 107 53.14 -5.92 -47.63
CA GLY A 107 53.34 -4.91 -48.66
C GLY A 107 53.82 -5.49 -49.98
#